data_AF-A0A314UKQ5-F1
#
_entry.id   AF-A0A314UKQ5-F1
#
_cell.length_a   1.000
_cell.length_b   1.000
_cell.length_c   1.000
_cell.angle_alpha   90.00
_cell.angle_beta   90.00
_cell.angle_gamma   90.00
#
_symmetry.space_group_name_H-M   'P 1'
#
loop_
_entity.id
_entity.type
_entity.pdbx_description
1 polymer ?
#
loop_
_entity_poly.entity_id
_entity_poly.type
_entity_poly.pdbx_seq_one_letter_code
_entity_poly.pdbx_strand_id
1 'polypeptide(L)' 'MVVLALIFLTMNAGTDYFSIATYDEAIPAHVAFLRGREIIPVEGLKLDDIQPGNYSVHCLPLRLLGAEGAPTRCILIK' A
#
# COMPACT_ATOMS: atom_id res chain seq x y z
N MET A 1 -9.53 3.59 5.68
CA MET A 1 -10.54 2.92 4.84
C MET A 1 -9.73 2.11 3.84
N VAL A 2 -9.84 0.78 3.91
CA VAL A 2 -9.37 -0.23 2.93
C VAL A 2 -7.93 -0.08 2.41
N VAL A 3 -6.97 -0.73 3.09
CA VAL A 3 -5.62 -0.99 2.55
C VAL A 3 -5.77 -1.75 1.24
N LEU A 4 -5.44 -1.15 0.10
CA LEU A 4 -5.56 -1.79 -1.19
C LEU A 4 -4.35 -2.71 -1.41
N ALA A 5 -4.39 -3.94 -0.91
CA ALA A 5 -3.36 -4.93 -1.19
C ALA A 5 -3.95 -6.06 -2.03
N LEU A 6 -4.14 -5.78 -3.32
CA LEU A 6 -4.46 -6.82 -4.29
C LEU A 6 -3.23 -7.72 -4.49
N ILE A 7 -3.48 -8.99 -4.80
CA ILE A 7 -2.50 -10.07 -4.83
C ILE A 7 -1.57 -9.90 -6.04
N PHE A 8 -0.52 -9.08 -5.93
CA PHE A 8 0.65 -9.09 -6.82
C PHE A 8 1.92 -8.79 -6.01
N LEU A 9 2.96 -9.58 -6.25
CA LEU A 9 4.17 -9.75 -5.41
C LEU A 9 5.19 -8.58 -5.47
N THR A 10 4.88 -7.47 -6.13
CA THR A 10 5.81 -6.34 -6.31
C THR A 10 5.16 -5.04 -5.85
N MET A 11 5.60 -4.53 -4.70
CA MET A 11 5.16 -3.26 -4.12
C MET A 11 6.09 -2.13 -4.56
N ASN A 12 5.54 -1.08 -5.17
CA ASN A 12 6.32 0.03 -5.74
C ASN A 12 6.11 1.38 -5.04
N ALA A 13 5.05 1.54 -4.22
CA ALA A 13 4.78 2.78 -3.50
C ALA A 13 4.01 2.53 -2.18
N GLY A 14 4.40 3.23 -1.12
CA GLY A 14 3.68 3.20 0.16
C GLY A 14 3.85 4.49 0.96
N THR A 15 2.90 4.78 1.83
CA THR A 15 2.88 5.97 2.68
C THR A 15 2.58 5.60 4.13
N ASP A 16 3.12 6.37 5.06
CA ASP A 16 2.83 6.32 6.50
C ASP A 16 1.55 7.07 6.89
N TYR A 17 0.89 7.73 5.93
CA TYR A 17 -0.36 8.42 6.15
C TYR A 17 -1.59 7.54 5.84
N PHE A 18 -2.77 7.98 6.28
CA PHE A 18 -4.03 7.26 6.05
C PHE A 18 -4.44 7.17 4.58
N SER A 19 -3.89 8.03 3.72
CA SER A 19 -4.07 7.92 2.28
C SER A 19 -2.87 8.45 1.50
N ILE A 20 -2.66 7.92 0.29
CA ILE A 20 -1.64 8.34 -0.67
C ILE A 20 -1.99 9.66 -1.37
N ALA A 21 -3.21 10.15 -1.17
CA ALA A 21 -3.69 11.39 -1.76
C ALA A 21 -4.50 12.22 -0.76
N THR A 22 -4.68 13.50 -1.08
CA THR A 22 -5.56 14.40 -0.33
C THR A 22 -7.01 13.95 -0.48
N TYR A 23 -7.87 14.39 0.43
CA TYR A 23 -9.29 14.01 0.42
C TYR A 23 -9.97 14.33 -0.93
N ASP A 24 -9.69 15.51 -1.49
CA ASP A 24 -10.28 15.97 -2.75
C ASP A 24 -9.74 15.21 -3.98
N GLU A 25 -8.53 14.64 -3.89
CA GLU A 25 -7.85 13.96 -4.99
C GLU A 25 -7.74 12.44 -4.80
N ALA A 26 -8.41 11.88 -3.79
CA ALA A 26 -8.33 10.46 -3.46
C ALA A 26 -8.68 9.57 -4.66
N ILE A 27 -9.79 9.85 -5.34
CA ILE A 27 -10.26 9.07 -6.50
C ILE A 27 -9.29 9.16 -7.69
N PRO A 28 -8.94 10.36 -8.22
CA PRO A 28 -8.07 10.44 -9.39
C PRO A 28 -6.69 9.84 -9.13
N ALA A 29 -6.14 9.99 -7.92
CA ALA A 29 -4.85 9.40 -7.56
C ALA A 29 -4.91 7.87 -7.52
N HIS A 30 -5.90 7.28 -6.83
CA HIS A 30 -6.07 5.82 -6.78
C HIS A 30 -6.30 5.23 -8.17
N VAL A 31 -7.12 5.88 -9.00
CA VAL A 31 -7.36 5.46 -10.38
C VAL A 31 -6.06 5.52 -11.20
N ALA A 32 -5.22 6.55 -11.01
CA ALA A 32 -3.94 6.64 -11.69
C ALA A 32 -3.00 5.47 -11.33
N PHE A 33 -2.91 5.11 -10.05
CA PHE A 33 -2.14 3.93 -9.61
C PHE A 33 -2.71 2.63 -10.17
N LEU A 34 -4.03 2.47 -10.17
CA LEU A 34 -4.68 1.21 -10.56
C LEU A 34 -4.80 1.00 -12.07
N ARG A 35 -4.77 2.08 -12.87
CA ARG A 35 -4.81 2.00 -14.34
C ARG A 35 -3.66 1.18 -14.92
N GLY A 36 -2.46 1.30 -14.34
CA GLY A 36 -1.28 0.57 -14.79
C GLY A 36 -1.25 -0.89 -14.34
N ARG A 37 -2.03 -1.28 -13.33
CA ARG A 37 -2.00 -2.61 -12.65
C ARG A 37 -0.63 -3.07 -12.11
N GLU A 38 0.40 -2.24 -12.22
CA GLU A 38 1.77 -2.55 -11.80
C GLU A 38 2.11 -1.98 -10.42
N ILE A 39 1.34 -0.99 -9.95
CA ILE A 39 1.61 -0.29 -8.69
C ILE A 39 0.40 -0.45 -7.78
N ILE A 40 0.63 -1.08 -6.64
CA ILE A 40 -0.35 -1.25 -5.59
C ILE A 40 0.08 -0.37 -4.41
N PRO A 41 -0.68 0.68 -4.07
CA PRO A 41 -0.34 1.57 -2.97
C PRO A 41 -0.60 0.89 -1.63
N VAL A 42 0.36 1.01 -0.71
CA VAL A 42 0.17 0.62 0.69
C VAL A 42 0.09 1.86 1.56
N GLU A 43 -1.01 2.00 2.28
CA GLU A 43 -1.28 3.17 3.12
C GLU A 43 -1.23 2.78 4.61
N GLY A 44 -0.94 3.75 5.48
CA GLY A 44 -0.90 3.56 6.93
C GLY A 44 0.29 2.73 7.41
N LEU A 45 1.44 2.82 6.73
CA LEU A 45 2.67 2.19 7.18
C LEU A 45 3.15 2.83 8.49
N LYS A 46 3.63 2.00 9.42
CA LYS A 46 4.32 2.51 10.61
C LYS A 46 5.82 2.55 10.33
N LEU A 47 6.34 3.75 10.08
CA LEU A 47 7.77 3.97 9.78
C LEU A 47 8.50 4.73 10.89
N ASP A 48 7.86 4.93 12.05
CA ASP A 48 8.50 5.51 13.23
C ASP A 48 9.80 4.78 13.56
N ASP A 49 10.86 5.54 13.83
CA ASP A 49 12.19 5.05 14.22
C ASP A 49 12.91 4.18 13.17
N ILE A 50 12.37 4.05 11.94
CA ILE A 50 13.05 3.36 10.84
C ILE A 50 14.06 4.29 10.17
N GLN A 51 15.31 3.83 10.09
CA GLN A 51 16.36 4.58 9.41
C GLN A 51 16.19 4.49 7.88
N PRO A 52 16.36 5.60 7.14
CA PRO A 52 16.34 5.58 5.68
C PRO A 52 17.36 4.59 5.10
N GLY A 53 16.95 3.81 4.11
CA GLY A 53 17.81 2.82 3.48
C GLY A 53 17.03 1.81 2.64
N ASN A 54 17.75 0.82 2.12
CA ASN A 54 17.14 -0.26 1.35
C ASN A 54 16.68 -1.37 2.29
N TYR A 55 15.42 -1.77 2.14
CA TYR A 55 14.83 -2.89 2.85
C TYR A 55 14.07 -3.77 1.85
N SER A 56 14.10 -5.07 2.09
CA SER A 56 13.13 -5.99 1.50
C SER A 56 11.82 -5.84 2.25
N VAL A 57 10.75 -5.53 1.53
CA VAL A 57 9.43 -5.36 2.13
C VAL A 57 8.53 -6.52 1.73
N HIS A 58 7.90 -7.12 2.74
CA HIS A 58 6.93 -8.20 2.55
C HIS A 58 5.57 -7.75 3.06
N CYS A 59 4.61 -7.72 2.15
CA CYS A 59 3.21 -7.37 2.42
C CYS A 59 2.36 -8.63 2.39
N LEU A 60 1.76 -8.98 3.53
CA LEU A 60 0.92 -10.16 3.70
C LEU A 60 -0.55 -9.75 3.87
N PRO A 61 -1.31 -9.59 2.78
CA PRO A 61 -2.71 -9.21 2.84
C PRO A 61 -3.59 -10.37 3.32
N LEU A 62 -4.64 -10.03 4.07
CA LEU A 62 -5.72 -10.96 4.34
C LEU A 62 -6.49 -11.26 3.03
N ARG A 63 -6.83 -12.52 2.77
CA ARG A 63 -7.62 -12.88 1.58
C ARG A 63 -9.09 -12.57 1.82
N LEU A 64 -9.56 -11.44 1.30
CA LEU A 64 -10.96 -11.02 1.37
C LEU A 64 -11.60 -11.09 -0.03
N LEU A 65 -12.64 -11.89 -0.18
CA LEU A 65 -13.35 -12.04 -1.47
C LEU A 65 -14.25 -10.83 -1.73
N GLY A 66 -14.16 -10.24 -2.92
CA GLY A 66 -15.00 -9.11 -3.33
C GLY A 66 -14.70 -7.79 -2.62
N ALA A 67 -13.58 -7.71 -1.90
CA ALA A 67 -13.12 -6.47 -1.29
C ALA A 67 -12.21 -5.71 -2.26
N GLU A 68 -12.36 -4.38 -2.30
CA GLU A 68 -11.46 -3.50 -3.06
C GLU A 68 -10.04 -3.47 -2.46
N GLY A 69 -9.90 -3.90 -1.21
CA GLY A 69 -8.60 -4.09 -0.56
C GLY A 69 -8.71 -4.89 0.73
N ALA A 70 -7.57 -5.17 1.33
CA ALA A 70 -7.44 -5.96 2.54
C ALA A 70 -6.40 -5.40 3.52
N PRO A 71 -6.68 -5.47 4.84
CA PRO A 71 -5.68 -5.17 5.84
C PRO A 71 -4.46 -6.07 5.63
N THR A 72 -3.28 -5.47 5.76
CA THR A 72 -2.02 -6.10 5.39
C THR A 72 -1.02 -5.93 6.52
N ARG A 73 -0.29 -7.00 6.81
CA ARG A 73 0.90 -6.92 7.65
C ARG A 73 2.11 -6.69 6.77
N CYS A 74 2.73 -5.53 6.90
CA CYS A 74 3.96 -5.16 6.22
C CYS A 74 5.16 -5.39 7.15
N ILE A 75 6.18 -6.08 6.65
CA ILE A 75 7.41 -6.35 7.40
C ILE A 75 8.58 -5.84 6.56
N LEU A 76 9.46 -5.06 7.20
CA LEU A 76 10.72 -4.60 6.63
C LEU A 76 11.83 -5.56 7.09
N ILE A 77 12.61 -6.09 6.16
CA ILE A 77 13.76 -6.95 6.40
C ILE A 77 14.98 -6.27 5.75
N LYS A 78 16.09 -6.19 6.48
CA LYS A 78 17.34 -5.64 5.95
C LYS A 78 18.11 -6.69 5.15
#